data_AF-A0A1V5Z380-F1
#
_entry.id   AF-A0A1V5Z380-F1
#
_cell.length_a   1.000
_cell.length_b   1.000
_cell.length_c   1.000
_cell.angle_alpha   90.00
_cell.angle_beta   90.00
_cell.angle_gamma   90.00
#
_symmetry.space_group_name_H-M   'P 1'
#
loop_
_entity.id
_entity.type
_entity.pdbx_description
1 polymer ?
#
loop_
_entity_poly.entity_id
_entity_poly.type
_entity_poly.pdbx_seq_one_letter_code
_entity_poly.pdbx_strand_id
1 'polypeptide(L)' 'MWYDSNMKTISQTLLEAMKASGMSDRQLGIVAGVNRLVLGRFKRGGHLRSDTIDALCEALNLELRPKQRD' A
#
# COMPACT_ATOMS: atom_id res chain seq x y z
N MET A 1 14.34 -13.62 -17.61
CA MET A 1 13.42 -12.49 -17.42
C MET A 1 14.10 -11.54 -16.45
N TRP A 2 14.80 -10.53 -16.95
CA TRP A 2 15.54 -9.60 -16.10
C TRP A 2 14.55 -8.60 -15.52
N TYR A 3 14.11 -8.87 -14.29
CA TYR A 3 13.35 -7.90 -13.51
C TYR A 3 14.38 -6.88 -12.99
N ASP A 4 14.25 -5.65 -13.45
CA ASP A 4 15.07 -4.53 -12.99
C ASP A 4 14.89 -4.40 -11.47
N SER A 5 15.94 -4.73 -10.71
CA SER A 5 15.94 -4.72 -9.23
C SER A 5 15.63 -3.34 -8.64
N ASN A 6 15.50 -2.31 -9.48
CA ASN A 6 15.21 -0.93 -9.12
C ASN A 6 13.75 -0.49 -9.35
N MET A 7 12.90 -1.30 -10.00
CA MET A 7 11.48 -0.97 -10.16
C MET A 7 10.65 -1.42 -8.96
N LYS A 8 10.57 -0.56 -7.92
CA LYS A 8 9.59 -0.77 -6.85
C LYS A 8 8.18 -0.78 -7.43
N THR A 9 7.46 -1.86 -7.17
CA THR A 9 6.04 -1.94 -7.53
C THR A 9 5.22 -1.02 -6.61
N ILE A 10 4.03 -0.61 -7.07
CA ILE A 10 3.09 0.16 -6.23
C ILE A 10 2.81 -0.61 -4.93
N SER A 11 2.63 -1.93 -5.02
CA SER A 11 2.39 -2.79 -3.86
C SER A 11 3.56 -2.78 -2.86
N GLN A 12 4.80 -2.85 -3.33
CA GLN A 12 5.98 -2.75 -2.45
C GLN A 12 6.09 -1.39 -1.78
N THR A 13 5.86 -0.32 -2.54
CA THR A 13 5.89 1.06 -2.02
C THR A 13 4.84 1.25 -0.93
N LEU A 14 3.62 0.77 -1.16
CA LEU A 14 2.55 0.83 -0.17
C LEU A 14 2.88 -0.01 1.07
N LEU A 15 3.43 -1.22 0.92
CA LEU A 15 3.86 -2.05 2.04
C LEU A 15 4.98 -1.39 2.88
N GLU A 16 5.93 -0.73 2.23
CA GLU A 16 6.98 0.03 2.92
C GLU A 16 6.39 1.22 3.69
N ALA A 17 5.48 1.98 3.08
CA ALA A 17 4.83 3.10 3.75
C ALA A 17 3.98 2.64 4.95
N MET A 18 3.25 1.53 4.80
CA MET A 18 2.52 0.90 5.92
C MET A 18 3.47 0.55 7.07
N LYS A 19 4.65 0.00 6.78
CA LYS A 19 5.67 -0.31 7.82
C LYS A 19 6.26 0.96 8.43
N ALA A 20 6.59 1.95 7.61
CA ALA A 20 7.19 3.22 8.04
C ALA A 20 6.24 4.04 8.91
N SER A 21 4.92 3.88 8.74
CA SER A 21 3.91 4.53 9.58
C SER A 21 3.98 4.14 11.07
N GLY A 22 4.61 3.00 11.39
CA GLY A 22 4.64 2.44 12.74
C GLY A 22 3.28 1.95 13.26
N MET A 23 2.21 2.02 12.44
CA MET A 23 0.89 1.58 12.83
C MET A 23 0.77 0.05 12.77
N SER A 24 0.11 -0.54 13.77
CA SER A 24 -0.36 -1.93 13.66
C SER A 24 -1.45 -2.06 12.61
N ASP A 25 -1.66 -3.27 12.06
CA ASP A 25 -2.72 -3.53 11.08
C ASP A 25 -4.12 -3.18 11.60
N ARG A 26 -4.32 -3.31 12.91
CA ARG A 26 -5.58 -2.92 13.54
C ARG A 26 -5.75 -1.40 13.52
N GLN A 27 -4.72 -0.64 13.88
CA GLN A 27 -4.77 0.83 13.87
C GLN A 27 -4.94 1.36 12.46
N LEU A 28 -4.15 0.85 11.51
CA LEU A 28 -4.24 1.26 10.12
C LEU A 28 -5.61 0.94 9.53
N GLY A 29 -6.17 -0.23 9.85
CA GLY A 29 -7.53 -0.58 9.42
C GLY A 29 -8.61 0.36 10.00
N ILE A 30 -8.43 0.84 11.23
CA ILE A 30 -9.35 1.82 11.83
C ILE A 30 -9.22 3.19 11.15
N VAL A 31 -7.99 3.68 10.99
CA VAL A 31 -7.73 5.01 10.41
C VAL A 31 -8.15 5.06 8.93
N ALA A 32 -7.85 4.02 8.16
CA ALA A 32 -8.19 3.95 6.75
C ALA A 32 -9.63 3.45 6.48
N GLY A 33 -10.37 3.02 7.51
CA GLY A 33 -11.68 2.37 7.31
C GLY A 33 -11.61 1.02 6.56
N VAL A 34 -10.46 0.34 6.63
CA VAL A 34 -10.20 -0.92 5.91
C VAL A 34 -10.22 -2.12 6.86
N ASN A 35 -10.86 -3.21 6.44
CA ASN A 35 -10.87 -4.44 7.23
C ASN A 35 -9.47 -5.04 7.40
N ARG A 36 -9.06 -5.34 8.64
CA ARG A 36 -7.75 -5.94 8.97
C ARG A 36 -7.41 -7.20 8.16
N LEU A 37 -8.42 -8.00 7.78
CA LEU A 37 -8.22 -9.22 6.99
C LEU A 37 -7.76 -8.90 5.56
N VAL A 38 -8.23 -7.78 5.01
CA VAL A 38 -7.82 -7.28 3.70
C VAL A 38 -6.35 -6.86 3.75
N LEU A 39 -5.94 -6.14 4.80
CA LEU A 39 -4.54 -5.76 5.02
C LEU A 39 -3.64 -7.00 5.18
N GLY A 40 -4.07 -7.98 5.97
CA GLY A 40 -3.36 -9.24 6.16
C GLY A 40 -3.23 -10.05 4.87
N ARG A 41 -4.27 -10.06 4.01
CA ARG A 41 -4.21 -10.71 2.69
C ARG A 41 -3.25 -9.97 1.76
N PHE A 42 -3.27 -8.64 1.74
CA PHE A 42 -2.37 -7.83 0.93
C PHE A 42 -0.89 -8.06 1.30
N LYS A 43 -0.57 -8.07 2.60
CA LYS A 43 0.79 -8.38 3.09
C LYS A 43 1.33 -9.75 2.67
N ARG A 44 0.45 -10.70 2.35
CA ARG A 44 0.82 -12.04 1.85
C ARG A 44 0.87 -12.14 0.32
N GLY A 45 0.83 -11.00 -0.39
CA GLY A 45 0.85 -10.94 -1.85
C GLY A 45 -0.52 -10.94 -2.51
N GLY A 46 -1.60 -10.73 -1.75
CA GLY A 46 -2.93 -10.52 -2.30
C GLY A 46 -3.07 -9.15 -2.98
N HIS A 47 -4.15 -8.98 -3.75
CA HIS A 47 -4.45 -7.72 -4.44
C HIS A 47 -5.43 -6.88 -3.61
N LEU A 48 -5.25 -5.55 -3.66
CA LEU A 48 -6.21 -4.58 -3.15
C LEU A 48 -7.07 -4.04 -4.29
N ARG A 49 -8.29 -3.65 -3.96
CA ARG A 49 -9.12 -2.85 -4.86
C ARG A 49 -8.67 -1.39 -4.83
N SER A 50 -9.00 -0.64 -5.89
CA SER A 50 -8.59 0.77 -6.03
C SER A 50 -9.08 1.62 -4.85
N ASP A 51 -10.35 1.48 -4.47
CA ASP A 51 -10.96 2.15 -3.31
C ASP A 51 -10.15 1.97 -2.01
N THR A 52 -9.60 0.77 -1.81
CA THR A 52 -8.83 0.40 -0.63
C THR A 52 -7.42 0.97 -0.69
N ILE A 53 -6.85 1.06 -1.89
CA ILE A 53 -5.55 1.72 -2.11
C ILE A 53 -5.70 3.21 -1.82
N ASP A 54 -6.74 3.85 -2.33
CA ASP A 54 -7.01 5.28 -2.13
C ASP A 54 -7.19 5.60 -0.63
N ALA A 55 -8.01 4.83 0.08
CA ALA A 55 -8.22 5.00 1.52
C ALA A 55 -6.93 4.79 2.35
N LEU A 56 -6.06 3.86 1.93
CA LEU A 56 -4.76 3.67 2.58
C LEU A 56 -3.80 4.81 2.27
N CYS A 57 -3.81 5.34 1.05
CA CYS A 57 -3.01 6.50 0.68
C CYS A 57 -3.42 7.73 1.49
N GLU A 58 -4.72 8.01 1.63
CA GLU A 58 -5.22 9.09 2.48
C GLU A 58 -4.78 8.91 3.95
N ALA A 59 -4.95 7.72 4.51
CA ALA A 59 -4.58 7.43 5.90
C ALA A 59 -3.08 7.54 6.17
N LEU A 60 -2.25 7.26 5.16
CA LEU A 60 -0.80 7.34 5.23
C LEU A 60 -0.24 8.70 4.75
N ASN A 61 -1.13 9.62 4.37
CA ASN A 61 -0.78 10.92 3.79
C ASN A 61 0.15 10.79 2.55
N LEU A 62 -0.20 9.88 1.65
CA LEU A 62 0.50 9.59 0.40
C LEU A 62 -0.29 10.06 -0.80
N GLU A 63 0.42 10.47 -1.85
CA GLU A 63 -0.16 10.87 -3.12
C GLU A 63 0.33 9.95 -4.24
N LEU A 64 -0.59 9.37 -5.02
CA LEU A 64 -0.24 8.61 -6.22
C LEU A 64 -0.01 9.56 -7.39
N ARG A 65 1.20 9.57 -7.94
CA ARG A 65 1.56 10.39 -9.11
C ARG A 65 1.71 9.53 -10.37
N PRO A 66 1.29 10.03 -11.54
CA PRO A 66 1.54 9.34 -12.80
C PRO A 66 3.04 9.16 -13.01
N LYS A 67 3.44 8.00 -13.53
CA LYS A 67 4.84 7.77 -13.93
C LYS A 67 5.16 8.71 -15.09
N GLN A 68 6.09 9.64 -14.90
CA GLN A 68 6.74 10.31 -16.02
C GLN A 68 7.52 9.26 -16.81
N ARG A 69 7.19 9.13 -18.09
CA ARG A 69 8.06 8.48 -19.07
C ARG A 69 8.91 9.59 -19.66
N ASP A 70 10.17 9.64 -19.26
CA ASP A 70 11.19 10.37 -20.02
C ASP A 70 11.49 9.62 -21.33
#